data_AF-A0A8D0QEF7-F1
#
_entry.id   AF-A0A8D0QEF7-F1
#
_cell.length_a   1.000
_cell.length_b   1.000
_cell.length_c   1.000
_cell.angle_alpha   90.00
_cell.angle_beta   90.00
_cell.angle_gamma   90.00
#
_symmetry.space_group_name_H-M   'P 1'
#
loop_
_entity.id
_entity.type
_entity.pdbx_description
1 polymer ?
#
loop_
_entity_poly.entity_id
_entity_poly.type
_entity_poly.pdbx_seq_one_letter_code
_entity_poly.pdbx_strand_id
1 'polypeptide(L)'
;MWGCGAFWGARAPSQLQRWLLPASRRRRRPAAASFSASAEPSRVQALVYGHHGDPAKVVELKNLELAAVGGSDVHVKMLAAPINPSDINMIQGNYGLLPQLPAVGGNEGVGQVVAVGSHVTGVKPGDWVIPANAGLGTWQTEAVFSEDALIGVPKDIPLQSAATLGVNPCTAYRMLMDFEQLRPGDSVIQNASNSGVGQAVIQIAAALGLRTINVVRDRPDIQKLMDRLKNLGADHVVTEEELRKPEMKNFFKNVPQPRLALNCVGGKSSTELLRHLAPGGTMVTYGGMAKQPVVASVVSWWGDMPGDRLGHHTGANSGSAPPLGGIRTSSSALSSWPWSPSMYFLCPQSLLIFKDLKLRGFWMSQWKKDHNPDMGLWSLMICEMQMMLFMN
;
A
#
# COMPACT_ATOMS: atom_id res chain seq x y z
N MET A 1 31.76 -36.80 -1.16
CA MET A 1 33.21 -36.63 -0.92
C MET A 1 33.83 -36.29 -2.28
N TRP A 2 34.80 -35.37 -2.34
CA TRP A 2 35.17 -34.61 -3.57
C TRP A 2 34.03 -33.67 -4.05
N GLY A 3 34.29 -32.45 -4.54
CA GLY A 3 35.55 -31.69 -4.60
C GLY A 3 35.31 -30.19 -4.87
N CYS A 4 36.20 -29.32 -4.36
CA CYS A 4 36.05 -27.86 -4.30
C CYS A 4 36.02 -27.12 -5.67
N GLY A 5 35.49 -25.89 -5.69
CA GLY A 5 35.50 -25.04 -6.89
C GLY A 5 34.98 -23.60 -6.71
N ALA A 6 35.43 -22.85 -5.70
CA ALA A 6 35.06 -21.44 -5.51
C ALA A 6 36.08 -20.47 -6.14
N PHE A 7 35.61 -19.40 -6.78
CA PHE A 7 36.44 -18.28 -7.23
C PHE A 7 35.75 -16.92 -7.00
N TRP A 8 36.54 -15.89 -6.74
CA TRP A 8 36.06 -14.54 -6.37
C TRP A 8 36.15 -13.54 -7.53
N GLY A 9 35.07 -12.75 -7.67
CA GLY A 9 35.03 -11.30 -7.90
C GLY A 9 35.98 -10.59 -8.90
N ALA A 10 35.36 -9.83 -9.82
CA ALA A 10 35.84 -8.53 -10.29
C ALA A 10 34.64 -7.66 -10.74
N ARG A 11 34.83 -6.34 -10.90
CA ARG A 11 33.81 -5.38 -11.38
C ARG A 11 34.32 -4.56 -12.56
N ALA A 12 33.40 -4.14 -13.43
CA ALA A 12 33.47 -2.99 -14.34
C ALA A 12 34.49 -3.10 -15.51
N PRO A 13 34.43 -2.22 -16.54
CA PRO A 13 33.48 -1.11 -16.77
C PRO A 13 32.61 -1.24 -18.03
N SER A 14 31.78 -0.23 -18.27
CA SER A 14 30.89 -0.09 -19.43
C SER A 14 31.61 0.28 -20.73
N GLN A 15 31.06 -0.15 -21.87
CA GLN A 15 31.20 0.54 -23.15
C GLN A 15 29.87 0.56 -23.92
N LEU A 16 29.71 1.55 -24.80
CA LEU A 16 28.51 1.77 -25.59
C LEU A 16 28.51 0.92 -26.87
N GLN A 17 27.36 0.34 -27.23
CA GLN A 17 27.03 0.09 -28.63
C GLN A 17 25.66 0.69 -28.98
N ARG A 18 25.65 1.48 -30.05
CA ARG A 18 24.57 2.38 -30.43
C ARG A 18 23.73 1.76 -31.55
N TRP A 19 22.86 0.82 -31.19
CA TRP A 19 21.98 0.17 -32.15
C TRP A 19 20.80 1.07 -32.55
N LEU A 20 20.47 1.05 -33.85
CA LEU A 20 19.50 1.95 -34.46
C LEU A 20 18.06 1.50 -34.16
N LEU A 21 17.25 2.41 -33.60
CA LEU A 21 15.84 2.16 -33.33
C LEU A 21 15.02 2.18 -34.62
N PRO A 22 14.21 1.14 -34.92
CA PRO A 22 13.16 1.22 -35.93
C PRO A 22 12.11 2.29 -35.56
N ALA A 23 11.51 2.91 -36.57
CA ALA A 23 10.60 4.04 -36.38
C ALA A 23 9.40 3.70 -35.47
N SER A 24 9.05 4.64 -34.58
CA SER A 24 8.00 4.45 -33.58
C SER A 24 6.61 4.32 -34.23
N ARG A 25 6.07 3.10 -34.29
CA ARG A 25 4.63 2.88 -34.50
C ARG A 25 3.87 3.64 -33.41
N ARG A 26 3.12 4.67 -33.79
CA ARG A 26 2.16 5.36 -32.90
C ARG A 26 1.17 4.31 -32.37
N ARG A 27 1.32 3.88 -31.11
CA ARG A 27 0.25 3.17 -30.39
C ARG A 27 -0.98 4.07 -30.42
N ARG A 28 -2.09 3.61 -31.01
CA ARG A 28 -3.40 4.24 -30.77
C ARG A 28 -3.65 4.18 -29.26
N ARG A 29 -4.05 5.30 -28.67
CA ARG A 29 -4.66 5.27 -27.33
C ARG A 29 -5.94 4.43 -27.46
N PRO A 30 -6.30 3.58 -26.47
CA PRO A 30 -7.62 2.95 -26.48
C PRO A 30 -8.68 4.06 -26.56
N ALA A 31 -9.71 3.82 -27.37
CA ALA A 31 -10.85 4.72 -27.41
C ALA A 31 -11.55 4.69 -26.03
N ALA A 32 -12.04 5.84 -25.58
CA ALA A 32 -12.85 5.86 -24.37
C ALA A 32 -14.14 5.06 -24.61
N ALA A 33 -14.48 4.16 -23.70
CA ALA A 33 -15.77 3.49 -23.70
C ALA A 33 -16.86 4.53 -23.40
N SER A 34 -17.52 5.04 -24.43
CA SER A 34 -18.64 5.97 -24.29
C SER A 34 -19.86 5.21 -23.79
N PHE A 35 -20.10 5.25 -22.48
CA PHE A 35 -21.27 4.61 -21.85
C PHE A 35 -22.57 5.24 -22.37
N SER A 36 -23.22 4.56 -23.32
CA SER A 36 -24.59 4.85 -23.74
C SER A 36 -25.57 4.29 -22.70
N ALA A 37 -26.60 5.06 -22.36
CA ALA A 37 -27.68 4.64 -21.47
C ALA A 37 -28.93 4.33 -22.30
N SER A 38 -29.30 3.05 -22.38
CA SER A 38 -30.49 2.58 -23.11
C SER A 38 -31.75 2.71 -22.25
N ALA A 39 -32.86 3.11 -22.87
CA ALA A 39 -34.18 3.08 -22.22
C ALA A 39 -34.78 1.66 -22.17
N GLU A 40 -34.33 0.76 -23.05
CA GLU A 40 -34.74 -0.64 -23.08
C GLU A 40 -34.15 -1.45 -21.89
N PRO A 41 -34.76 -2.59 -21.52
CA PRO A 41 -34.26 -3.50 -20.48
C PRO A 41 -32.98 -4.23 -20.93
N SER A 42 -31.85 -3.52 -20.93
CA SER A 42 -30.56 -4.15 -21.16
C SER A 42 -30.24 -5.15 -20.03
N ARG A 43 -29.54 -6.22 -20.38
CA ARG A 43 -29.16 -7.28 -19.43
C ARG A 43 -28.05 -6.85 -18.47
N VAL A 44 -27.28 -5.80 -18.80
CA VAL A 44 -26.13 -5.37 -18.02
C VAL A 44 -26.53 -4.28 -17.04
N GLN A 45 -26.59 -4.64 -15.78
CA GLN A 45 -26.70 -3.70 -14.67
C GLN A 45 -25.30 -3.33 -14.12
N ALA A 46 -25.08 -2.06 -13.82
CA ALA A 46 -23.83 -1.51 -13.30
C ALA A 46 -24.06 -0.41 -12.26
N LEU A 47 -23.13 -0.28 -11.29
CA LEU A 47 -23.07 0.85 -10.36
C LEU A 47 -22.19 1.96 -10.95
N VAL A 48 -22.82 3.05 -11.38
CA VAL A 48 -22.18 4.14 -12.15
C VAL A 48 -22.18 5.44 -11.34
N TYR A 49 -21.08 6.20 -11.39
CA TYR A 49 -21.00 7.54 -10.83
C TYR A 49 -20.61 8.59 -11.89
N GLY A 50 -21.40 9.67 -11.96
CA GLY A 50 -21.23 10.74 -12.96
C GLY A 50 -20.40 11.94 -12.48
N HIS A 51 -20.20 12.06 -11.17
CA HIS A 51 -19.43 13.12 -10.52
C HIS A 51 -18.77 12.56 -9.25
N HIS A 52 -17.67 13.18 -8.79
CA HIS A 52 -17.02 12.77 -7.55
C HIS A 52 -17.81 13.24 -6.32
N GLY A 53 -17.81 12.43 -5.26
CA GLY A 53 -18.45 12.82 -4.00
C GLY A 53 -18.66 11.66 -3.03
N ASP A 54 -19.62 11.85 -2.13
CA ASP A 54 -20.09 10.85 -1.17
C ASP A 54 -20.68 9.63 -1.92
N PRO A 55 -20.10 8.42 -1.83
CA PRO A 55 -20.56 7.27 -2.62
C PRO A 55 -22.03 6.91 -2.41
N ALA A 56 -22.60 7.19 -1.23
CA ALA A 56 -24.02 6.97 -0.95
C ALA A 56 -24.97 7.96 -1.65
N LYS A 57 -24.43 8.95 -2.37
CA LYS A 57 -25.18 10.00 -3.09
C LYS A 57 -24.86 10.10 -4.58
N VAL A 58 -23.67 9.64 -4.99
CA VAL A 58 -23.18 9.80 -6.38
C VAL A 58 -23.16 8.50 -7.19
N VAL A 59 -23.36 7.34 -6.54
CA VAL A 59 -23.41 6.03 -7.19
C VAL A 59 -24.86 5.62 -7.45
N GLU A 60 -25.19 5.41 -8.72
CA GLU A 60 -26.53 5.06 -9.21
C GLU A 60 -26.48 3.69 -9.90
N LEU A 61 -27.51 2.86 -9.67
CA LEU A 61 -27.69 1.63 -10.46
C LEU A 61 -28.23 1.98 -11.83
N LYS A 62 -27.54 1.57 -12.90
CA LYS A 62 -27.92 1.83 -14.30
C LYS A 62 -27.90 0.57 -15.15
N ASN A 63 -28.80 0.55 -16.13
CA ASN A 63 -28.77 -0.40 -17.23
C ASN A 63 -27.82 0.17 -18.31
N LEU A 64 -26.89 -0.64 -18.80
CA LEU A 64 -25.91 -0.30 -19.83
C LEU A 64 -26.04 -1.26 -21.02
N GLU A 65 -25.71 -0.81 -22.23
CA GLU A 65 -25.58 -1.71 -23.37
C GLU A 65 -24.27 -2.51 -23.26
N LEU A 66 -24.31 -3.83 -23.49
CA LEU A 66 -23.10 -4.64 -23.56
C LEU A 66 -22.35 -4.27 -24.84
N ALA A 67 -21.09 -3.84 -24.71
CA ALA A 67 -20.24 -3.54 -25.86
C ALA A 67 -20.03 -4.78 -26.75
N ALA A 68 -19.84 -4.57 -28.06
CA ALA A 68 -19.49 -5.65 -28.97
C ALA A 68 -18.10 -6.19 -28.67
N VAL A 69 -17.93 -7.52 -28.69
CA VAL A 69 -16.64 -8.19 -28.49
C VAL A 69 -15.81 -8.04 -29.76
N GLY A 70 -14.77 -7.20 -29.72
CA GLY A 70 -13.79 -7.08 -30.78
C GLY A 70 -12.79 -8.25 -30.79
N GLY A 71 -11.93 -8.28 -31.81
CA GLY A 71 -11.04 -9.42 -32.07
C GLY A 71 -10.04 -9.75 -30.96
N SER A 72 -9.73 -8.82 -30.05
CA SER A 72 -8.81 -9.03 -28.92
C SER A 72 -9.49 -8.77 -27.56
N ASP A 73 -10.82 -8.77 -27.53
CA ASP A 73 -11.61 -8.50 -26.34
C ASP A 73 -12.20 -9.79 -25.75
N VAL A 74 -12.57 -9.72 -24.47
CA VAL A 74 -13.06 -10.83 -23.65
C VAL A 74 -14.36 -10.37 -22.99
N HIS A 75 -15.46 -11.08 -23.26
CA HIS A 75 -16.72 -10.89 -22.55
C HIS A 75 -16.66 -11.66 -21.21
N VAL A 76 -16.76 -10.92 -20.12
CA VAL A 76 -16.67 -11.42 -18.75
C VAL A 76 -18.00 -11.20 -18.05
N LYS A 77 -18.55 -12.26 -17.45
CA LYS A 77 -19.62 -12.16 -16.46
C LYS A 77 -19.00 -12.05 -15.08
N MET A 78 -19.25 -10.98 -14.34
CA MET A 78 -18.74 -10.84 -12.98
C MET A 78 -19.45 -11.84 -12.05
N LEU A 79 -18.68 -12.45 -11.14
CA LEU A 79 -19.18 -13.40 -10.15
C LEU A 79 -19.27 -12.75 -8.77
N ALA A 80 -18.24 -11.99 -8.39
CA ALA A 80 -18.20 -11.22 -7.15
C ALA A 80 -17.18 -10.08 -7.25
N ALA A 81 -17.49 -8.93 -6.65
CA ALA A 81 -16.59 -7.79 -6.53
C ALA A 81 -16.68 -7.18 -5.12
N PRO A 82 -15.57 -7.05 -4.37
CA PRO A 82 -15.57 -6.44 -3.05
C PRO A 82 -15.70 -4.91 -3.11
N ILE A 83 -15.91 -4.30 -1.94
CA ILE A 83 -15.85 -2.85 -1.73
C ILE A 83 -14.62 -2.56 -0.86
N ASN A 84 -13.55 -2.03 -1.48
CA ASN A 84 -12.32 -1.64 -0.81
C ASN A 84 -12.28 -0.14 -0.49
N PRO A 85 -11.45 0.30 0.48
CA PRO A 85 -11.22 1.72 0.75
C PRO A 85 -10.69 2.51 -0.46
N SER A 86 -9.97 1.87 -1.39
CA SER A 86 -9.56 2.47 -2.67
C SER A 86 -10.74 2.87 -3.55
N ASP A 87 -11.79 2.05 -3.61
CA ASP A 87 -12.97 2.32 -4.44
C ASP A 87 -13.73 3.54 -3.91
N ILE A 88 -13.92 3.57 -2.58
CA ILE A 88 -14.50 4.69 -1.85
C ILE A 88 -13.71 5.98 -2.07
N ASN A 89 -12.38 5.92 -1.96
CA ASN A 89 -11.51 7.08 -2.19
C ASN A 89 -11.54 7.56 -3.66
N MET A 90 -11.61 6.64 -4.63
CA MET A 90 -11.68 6.94 -6.06
C MET A 90 -13.01 7.62 -6.44
N ILE A 91 -14.12 7.13 -5.90
CA ILE A 91 -15.45 7.77 -6.06
C ILE A 91 -15.45 9.16 -5.40
N GLN A 92 -14.81 9.31 -4.23
CA GLN A 92 -14.63 10.60 -3.56
C GLN A 92 -13.64 11.57 -4.25
N GLY A 93 -12.98 11.19 -5.35
CA GLY A 93 -11.97 12.01 -6.04
C GLY A 93 -10.61 12.10 -5.30
N ASN A 94 -10.43 11.35 -4.21
CA ASN A 94 -9.30 11.41 -3.30
C ASN A 94 -8.32 10.24 -3.52
N TYR A 95 -8.01 9.90 -4.77
CA TYR A 95 -7.16 8.75 -5.13
C TYR A 95 -6.21 9.11 -6.27
N GLY A 96 -4.99 8.55 -6.26
CA GLY A 96 -3.93 8.85 -7.25
C GLY A 96 -4.19 8.35 -8.68
N LEU A 97 -5.32 7.67 -8.91
CA LEU A 97 -5.86 7.30 -10.20
C LEU A 97 -7.36 7.64 -10.18
N LEU A 98 -7.83 8.42 -11.15
CA LEU A 98 -9.25 8.73 -11.32
C LEU A 98 -9.66 8.36 -12.76
N PRO A 99 -10.62 7.44 -12.95
CA PRO A 99 -11.23 7.19 -14.27
C PRO A 99 -11.89 8.45 -14.83
N GLN A 100 -12.07 8.49 -16.16
CA GLN A 100 -12.92 9.52 -16.78
C GLN A 100 -14.38 9.26 -16.43
N LEU A 101 -15.13 10.32 -16.15
CA LEU A 101 -16.54 10.23 -15.75
C LEU A 101 -17.47 10.38 -16.98
N PRO A 102 -18.63 9.70 -17.01
CA PRO A 102 -19.14 8.76 -16.00
C PRO A 102 -18.34 7.45 -15.97
N ALA A 103 -18.21 6.85 -14.78
CA ALA A 103 -17.42 5.64 -14.56
C ALA A 103 -18.21 4.57 -13.78
N VAL A 104 -17.90 3.30 -14.02
CA VAL A 104 -18.38 2.16 -13.21
C VAL A 104 -17.50 2.04 -11.95
N GLY A 105 -18.11 1.77 -10.80
CA GLY A 105 -17.40 1.58 -9.53
C GLY A 105 -16.60 0.27 -9.44
N GLY A 106 -15.69 0.20 -8.46
CA GLY A 106 -14.93 -1.01 -8.13
C GLY A 106 -13.65 -1.23 -8.94
N ASN A 107 -12.57 -1.61 -8.25
CA ASN A 107 -11.24 -1.88 -8.82
C ASN A 107 -10.77 -3.34 -8.65
N GLU A 108 -11.55 -4.17 -7.96
CA GLU A 108 -11.24 -5.57 -7.67
C GLU A 108 -12.50 -6.42 -7.85
N GLY A 109 -12.30 -7.69 -8.21
CA GLY A 109 -13.36 -8.69 -8.35
C GLY A 109 -12.89 -9.86 -9.20
N VAL A 110 -13.70 -10.91 -9.25
CA VAL A 110 -13.51 -12.07 -10.12
C VAL A 110 -14.72 -12.22 -11.04
N GLY A 111 -14.44 -12.51 -12.31
CA GLY A 111 -15.43 -12.83 -13.32
C GLY A 111 -15.11 -14.14 -14.04
N GLN A 112 -16.12 -14.69 -14.71
CA GLN A 112 -15.97 -15.83 -15.61
C GLN A 112 -15.99 -15.36 -17.06
N VAL A 113 -15.08 -15.88 -17.88
CA VAL A 113 -15.08 -15.65 -19.33
C VAL A 113 -16.28 -16.34 -19.96
N VAL A 114 -17.09 -15.59 -20.71
CA VAL A 114 -18.28 -16.05 -21.43
C VAL A 114 -17.95 -16.27 -22.91
N ALA A 115 -17.29 -15.29 -23.54
CA ALA A 115 -16.88 -15.33 -24.94
C ALA A 115 -15.55 -14.57 -25.13
N VAL A 116 -14.85 -14.86 -26.23
CA VAL A 116 -13.55 -14.28 -26.57
C VAL A 116 -13.48 -13.88 -28.05
N GLY A 117 -12.71 -12.84 -28.35
CA GLY A 117 -12.41 -12.42 -29.71
C GLY A 117 -11.48 -13.39 -30.47
N SER A 118 -11.45 -13.26 -31.80
CA SER A 118 -10.74 -14.16 -32.73
C SER A 118 -9.21 -14.21 -32.59
N HIS A 119 -8.60 -13.33 -31.81
CA HIS A 119 -7.16 -13.24 -31.58
C HIS A 119 -6.76 -13.48 -30.12
N VAL A 120 -7.73 -13.71 -29.22
CA VAL A 120 -7.51 -14.01 -27.80
C VAL A 120 -6.92 -15.42 -27.67
N THR A 121 -5.90 -15.59 -26.82
CA THR A 121 -5.16 -16.85 -26.68
C THR A 121 -4.78 -17.20 -25.24
N GLY A 122 -4.72 -16.25 -24.32
CA GLY A 122 -4.36 -16.45 -22.92
C GLY A 122 -5.50 -16.93 -22.02
N VAL A 123 -6.76 -16.75 -22.44
CA VAL A 123 -7.97 -17.19 -21.71
C VAL A 123 -9.01 -17.78 -22.65
N LYS A 124 -9.90 -18.65 -22.13
CA LYS A 124 -11.01 -19.24 -22.89
C LYS A 124 -12.33 -19.24 -22.09
N PRO A 125 -13.49 -19.41 -22.74
CA PRO A 125 -14.78 -19.53 -22.05
C PRO A 125 -14.76 -20.54 -20.90
N GLY A 126 -15.31 -20.14 -19.75
CA GLY A 126 -15.35 -20.90 -18.51
C GLY A 126 -14.20 -20.64 -17.54
N ASP A 127 -13.10 -20.02 -17.97
CA ASP A 127 -12.00 -19.61 -17.08
C ASP A 127 -12.42 -18.47 -16.13
N TRP A 128 -11.74 -18.35 -15.00
CA TRP A 128 -11.89 -17.23 -14.06
C TRP A 128 -10.79 -16.19 -14.29
N VAL A 129 -11.15 -14.92 -14.20
CA VAL A 129 -10.26 -13.77 -14.45
C VAL A 129 -10.45 -12.66 -13.41
N ILE A 130 -9.38 -11.92 -13.13
CA ILE A 130 -9.36 -10.72 -12.28
C ILE A 130 -8.74 -9.51 -13.03
N PRO A 131 -9.01 -8.25 -12.62
CA PRO A 131 -8.37 -7.07 -13.20
C PRO A 131 -6.84 -7.01 -13.03
N ALA A 132 -6.13 -6.90 -14.16
CA ALA A 132 -4.69 -6.65 -14.19
C ALA A 132 -4.31 -5.29 -13.59
N ASN A 133 -5.21 -4.30 -13.66
CA ASN A 133 -5.01 -2.94 -13.15
C ASN A 133 -6.24 -2.43 -12.37
N ALA A 134 -6.07 -1.28 -11.71
CA ALA A 134 -7.18 -0.48 -11.22
C ALA A 134 -7.83 0.33 -12.37
N GLY A 135 -9.10 0.70 -12.20
CA GLY A 135 -9.84 1.57 -13.13
C GLY A 135 -10.71 0.87 -14.18
N LEU A 136 -10.85 -0.46 -14.13
CA LEU A 136 -11.72 -1.22 -15.07
C LEU A 136 -13.22 -1.02 -14.80
N GLY A 137 -13.61 -0.83 -13.53
CA GLY A 137 -15.02 -0.87 -13.10
C GLY A 137 -15.52 -2.30 -12.95
N THR A 138 -15.54 -2.83 -11.73
CA THR A 138 -15.93 -4.22 -11.41
C THR A 138 -17.32 -4.37 -10.83
N TRP A 139 -17.98 -3.28 -10.40
CA TRP A 139 -19.34 -3.30 -9.85
C TRP A 139 -20.40 -3.29 -10.96
N GLN A 140 -20.31 -4.26 -11.87
CA GLN A 140 -21.25 -4.50 -12.96
C GLN A 140 -21.44 -6.00 -13.17
N THR A 141 -22.57 -6.38 -13.78
CA THR A 141 -22.98 -7.79 -13.94
C THR A 141 -22.23 -8.53 -15.05
N GLU A 142 -22.06 -7.89 -16.20
CA GLU A 142 -21.29 -8.39 -17.34
C GLU A 142 -20.53 -7.22 -17.98
N ALA A 143 -19.40 -7.47 -18.62
CA ALA A 143 -18.55 -6.44 -19.24
C ALA A 143 -17.73 -7.01 -20.40
N VAL A 144 -17.17 -6.14 -21.24
CA VAL A 144 -16.18 -6.49 -22.26
C VAL A 144 -14.90 -5.75 -21.98
N PHE A 145 -13.78 -6.47 -21.88
CA PHE A 145 -12.46 -5.93 -21.60
C PHE A 145 -11.43 -6.45 -22.61
N SER A 146 -10.39 -5.67 -22.91
CA SER A 146 -9.23 -6.17 -23.66
C SER A 146 -8.56 -7.32 -22.90
N GLU A 147 -8.03 -8.31 -23.63
CA GLU A 147 -7.28 -9.45 -23.06
C GLU A 147 -6.14 -8.99 -22.13
N ASP A 148 -5.43 -7.93 -22.48
CA ASP A 148 -4.31 -7.38 -21.69
C ASP A 148 -4.72 -6.66 -20.39
N ALA A 149 -6.03 -6.49 -20.15
CA ALA A 149 -6.58 -5.93 -18.93
C ALA A 149 -6.95 -6.99 -17.88
N LEU A 150 -6.81 -8.29 -18.20
CA LEU A 150 -7.24 -9.42 -17.39
C LEU A 150 -6.07 -10.34 -17.03
N ILE A 151 -6.17 -10.97 -15.86
CA ILE A 151 -5.26 -12.04 -15.41
C ILE A 151 -6.11 -13.27 -15.09
N GLY A 152 -5.77 -14.41 -15.69
CA GLY A 152 -6.41 -15.70 -15.38
C GLY A 152 -6.06 -16.16 -13.96
N VAL A 153 -7.04 -16.69 -13.23
CA VAL A 153 -6.85 -17.17 -11.85
C VAL A 153 -7.33 -18.61 -11.68
N PRO A 154 -6.80 -19.34 -10.66
CA PRO A 154 -7.31 -20.65 -10.29
C PRO A 154 -8.81 -20.61 -9.95
N LYS A 155 -9.51 -21.71 -10.26
CA LYS A 155 -10.97 -21.89 -10.05
C LYS A 155 -11.31 -23.00 -9.05
N ASP A 156 -10.29 -23.56 -8.43
CA ASP A 156 -10.30 -24.52 -7.33
C ASP A 156 -10.24 -23.85 -5.95
N ILE A 157 -9.88 -22.56 -5.89
CA ILE A 157 -9.99 -21.72 -4.68
C ILE A 157 -11.43 -21.23 -4.45
N PRO A 158 -11.83 -20.93 -3.19
CA PRO A 158 -13.15 -20.38 -2.91
C PRO A 158 -13.42 -19.06 -3.65
N LEU A 159 -14.67 -18.86 -4.09
CA LEU A 159 -15.07 -17.66 -4.86
C LEU A 159 -14.74 -16.35 -4.12
N GLN A 160 -14.91 -16.32 -2.80
CA GLN A 160 -14.57 -15.16 -1.96
C GLN A 160 -13.05 -14.87 -1.95
N SER A 161 -12.23 -15.92 -1.97
CA SER A 161 -10.78 -15.79 -2.09
C SER A 161 -10.40 -15.21 -3.44
N ALA A 162 -10.89 -15.78 -4.54
CA ALA A 162 -10.66 -15.27 -5.89
C ALA A 162 -11.10 -13.79 -6.05
N ALA A 163 -12.25 -13.44 -5.48
CA ALA A 163 -12.78 -12.07 -5.51
C ALA A 163 -11.95 -11.03 -4.75
N THR A 164 -11.07 -11.45 -3.83
CA THR A 164 -10.27 -10.57 -2.96
C THR A 164 -8.76 -10.76 -3.10
N LEU A 165 -8.34 -11.56 -4.08
CA LEU A 165 -6.95 -11.95 -4.33
C LEU A 165 -6.09 -10.82 -4.90
N GLY A 166 -6.68 -9.99 -5.77
CA GLY A 166 -5.96 -9.08 -6.67
C GLY A 166 -5.44 -7.78 -6.05
N VAL A 167 -5.82 -7.46 -4.81
CA VAL A 167 -5.41 -6.25 -4.08
C VAL A 167 -4.88 -6.59 -2.69
N ASN A 168 -5.68 -7.24 -1.83
CA ASN A 168 -5.36 -7.31 -0.39
C ASN A 168 -4.16 -8.25 -0.08
N PRO A 169 -4.14 -9.52 -0.54
CA PRO A 169 -2.97 -10.38 -0.48
C PRO A 169 -1.74 -9.82 -1.20
N CYS A 170 -1.92 -9.31 -2.44
CA CYS A 170 -0.82 -8.73 -3.20
C CYS A 170 -0.13 -7.60 -2.43
N THR A 171 -0.92 -6.70 -1.82
CA THR A 171 -0.40 -5.59 -1.00
C THR A 171 0.43 -6.12 0.18
N ALA A 172 -0.04 -7.15 0.88
CA ALA A 172 0.68 -7.77 1.98
C ALA A 172 2.01 -8.40 1.53
N TYR A 173 2.00 -9.23 0.49
CA TYR A 173 3.21 -9.87 -0.06
C TYR A 173 4.24 -8.81 -0.45
N ARG A 174 3.86 -7.83 -1.29
CA ARG A 174 4.78 -6.81 -1.82
C ARG A 174 5.44 -6.01 -0.72
N MET A 175 4.70 -5.63 0.32
CA MET A 175 5.28 -4.91 1.45
C MET A 175 6.29 -5.74 2.25
N LEU A 176 6.08 -7.05 2.38
CA LEU A 176 7.00 -7.96 3.08
C LEU A 176 8.29 -8.21 2.30
N MET A 177 8.25 -8.17 0.96
CA MET A 177 9.33 -8.66 0.10
C MET A 177 10.09 -7.55 -0.65
N ASP A 178 9.45 -6.43 -0.96
CA ASP A 178 10.04 -5.39 -1.84
C ASP A 178 10.84 -4.31 -1.06
N PHE A 179 10.84 -4.32 0.28
CA PHE A 179 11.31 -3.19 1.11
C PHE A 179 12.50 -3.44 2.05
N GLU A 180 12.57 -4.62 2.68
CA GLU A 180 13.68 -5.02 3.55
C GLU A 180 14.00 -6.50 3.29
N GLN A 181 15.28 -6.88 3.32
CA GLN A 181 15.66 -8.29 3.26
C GLN A 181 15.43 -8.93 4.64
N LEU A 182 14.26 -9.57 4.77
CA LEU A 182 13.83 -10.35 5.93
C LEU A 182 14.16 -11.84 5.73
N ARG A 183 14.37 -12.56 6.83
CA ARG A 183 14.64 -14.01 6.87
C ARG A 183 13.81 -14.65 7.99
N PRO A 184 13.56 -15.97 7.97
CA PRO A 184 12.87 -16.65 9.06
C PRO A 184 13.45 -16.30 10.44
N GLY A 185 12.58 -15.91 11.37
CA GLY A 185 12.93 -15.41 12.71
C GLY A 185 13.13 -13.89 12.82
N ASP A 186 13.30 -13.14 11.72
CA ASP A 186 13.28 -11.67 11.74
C ASP A 186 11.84 -11.16 12.02
N SER A 187 11.71 -10.01 12.69
CA SER A 187 10.41 -9.45 13.12
C SER A 187 9.84 -8.39 12.16
N VAL A 188 8.51 -8.36 12.04
CA VAL A 188 7.71 -7.33 11.36
C VAL A 188 6.66 -6.79 12.34
N ILE A 189 6.45 -5.48 12.37
CA ILE A 189 5.35 -4.84 13.13
C ILE A 189 4.33 -4.22 12.17
N GLN A 190 3.04 -4.30 12.49
CA GLN A 190 2.00 -3.65 11.70
C GLN A 190 0.91 -3.03 12.57
N ASN A 191 0.29 -1.94 12.10
CA ASN A 191 -1.01 -1.49 12.61
C ASN A 191 -2.15 -1.89 11.67
N ALA A 192 -3.40 -1.71 12.13
CA ALA A 192 -4.59 -2.14 11.40
C ALA A 192 -4.65 -3.65 11.10
N SER A 193 -4.07 -4.49 11.97
CA SER A 193 -3.88 -5.94 11.76
C SER A 193 -5.18 -6.74 11.50
N ASN A 194 -6.35 -6.22 11.90
CA ASN A 194 -7.67 -6.79 11.60
C ASN A 194 -8.24 -6.39 10.22
N SER A 195 -7.50 -5.65 9.40
CA SER A 195 -7.89 -5.33 8.01
C SER A 195 -7.71 -6.53 7.08
N GLY A 196 -8.15 -6.43 5.81
CA GLY A 196 -7.91 -7.47 4.80
C GLY A 196 -6.41 -7.68 4.56
N VAL A 197 -5.69 -6.58 4.25
CA VAL A 197 -4.21 -6.59 4.17
C VAL A 197 -3.58 -7.10 5.46
N GLY A 198 -4.03 -6.64 6.64
CA GLY A 198 -3.40 -7.02 7.91
C GLY A 198 -3.49 -8.50 8.24
N GLN A 199 -4.62 -9.15 7.89
CA GLN A 199 -4.78 -10.60 8.02
C GLN A 199 -3.97 -11.37 6.96
N ALA A 200 -3.82 -10.84 5.75
CA ALA A 200 -2.93 -11.42 4.76
C ALA A 200 -1.45 -11.30 5.16
N VAL A 201 -1.03 -10.17 5.76
CA VAL A 201 0.32 -10.01 6.33
C VAL A 201 0.59 -11.07 7.38
N ILE A 202 -0.34 -11.36 8.31
CA ILE A 202 -0.17 -12.40 9.33
C ILE A 202 0.11 -13.76 8.69
N GLN A 203 -0.76 -14.21 7.78
CA GLN A 203 -0.66 -15.55 7.18
C GLN A 203 0.59 -15.70 6.28
N ILE A 204 0.90 -14.68 5.46
CA ILE A 204 2.09 -14.69 4.59
C ILE A 204 3.37 -14.62 5.42
N ALA A 205 3.42 -13.80 6.47
CA ALA A 205 4.56 -13.73 7.37
C ALA A 205 4.79 -15.06 8.11
N ALA A 206 3.72 -15.72 8.60
CA ALA A 206 3.81 -17.03 9.21
C ALA A 206 4.34 -18.10 8.23
N ALA A 207 3.86 -18.12 6.99
CA ALA A 207 4.34 -19.01 5.93
C ALA A 207 5.82 -18.75 5.55
N LEU A 208 6.28 -17.49 5.67
CA LEU A 208 7.69 -17.09 5.49
C LEU A 208 8.54 -17.30 6.77
N GLY A 209 7.96 -17.81 7.87
CA GLY A 209 8.65 -18.00 9.15
C GLY A 209 9.05 -16.70 9.86
N LEU A 210 8.44 -15.57 9.52
CA LEU A 210 8.67 -14.25 10.10
C LEU A 210 7.82 -14.06 11.36
N ARG A 211 8.35 -13.33 12.35
CA ARG A 211 7.61 -13.02 13.59
C ARG A 211 6.78 -11.74 13.44
N THR A 212 5.53 -11.78 13.86
CA THR A 212 4.55 -10.71 13.66
C THR A 212 4.14 -10.03 14.96
N ILE A 213 4.19 -8.70 14.97
CA ILE A 213 3.75 -7.84 16.07
C ILE A 213 2.54 -7.05 15.58
N ASN A 214 1.35 -7.48 15.98
CA ASN A 214 0.09 -7.12 15.34
C ASN A 214 -0.69 -6.12 16.19
N VAL A 215 -0.53 -4.83 15.89
CA VAL A 215 -1.21 -3.75 16.61
C VAL A 215 -2.67 -3.66 16.13
N VAL A 216 -3.60 -3.65 17.08
CA VAL A 216 -5.04 -3.52 16.85
C VAL A 216 -5.62 -2.36 17.66
N ARG A 217 -6.74 -1.79 17.20
CA ARG A 217 -7.47 -0.76 17.95
C ARG A 217 -8.17 -1.39 19.16
N ASP A 218 -8.07 -0.71 20.30
CA ASP A 218 -8.81 -1.00 21.52
C ASP A 218 -10.32 -1.05 21.26
N ARG A 219 -11.01 -2.01 21.87
CA ARG A 219 -12.42 -2.33 21.62
C ARG A 219 -13.00 -3.26 22.70
N PRO A 220 -14.34 -3.32 22.85
CA PRO A 220 -15.00 -4.45 23.45
C PRO A 220 -14.63 -5.78 22.75
N ASP A 221 -14.63 -6.86 23.51
CA ASP A 221 -14.29 -8.23 23.10
C ASP A 221 -12.88 -8.37 22.47
N ILE A 222 -11.91 -7.57 22.94
CA ILE A 222 -10.54 -7.57 22.42
C ILE A 222 -9.91 -8.98 22.40
N GLN A 223 -10.13 -9.79 23.43
CA GLN A 223 -9.60 -11.17 23.51
C GLN A 223 -10.06 -12.04 22.33
N LYS A 224 -11.36 -12.00 21.99
CA LYS A 224 -11.94 -12.73 20.85
C LYS A 224 -11.34 -12.29 19.51
N LEU A 225 -10.88 -11.04 19.39
CA LEU A 225 -10.10 -10.58 18.25
C LEU A 225 -8.67 -11.13 18.29
N MET A 226 -7.98 -11.04 19.44
CA MET A 226 -6.61 -11.53 19.59
C MET A 226 -6.49 -13.02 19.27
N ASP A 227 -7.41 -13.83 19.77
CA ASP A 227 -7.44 -15.28 19.52
C ASP A 227 -7.72 -15.59 18.05
N ARG A 228 -8.64 -14.85 17.41
CA ARG A 228 -8.90 -14.98 15.97
C ARG A 228 -7.69 -14.62 15.11
N LEU A 229 -6.87 -13.64 15.51
CA LEU A 229 -5.64 -13.31 14.79
C LEU A 229 -4.51 -14.31 15.07
N LYS A 230 -4.39 -14.83 16.30
CA LYS A 230 -3.47 -15.94 16.63
C LYS A 230 -3.76 -17.20 15.80
N ASN A 231 -5.04 -17.54 15.63
CA ASN A 231 -5.48 -18.65 14.79
C ASN A 231 -5.17 -18.46 13.28
N LEU A 232 -4.78 -17.26 12.84
CA LEU A 232 -4.28 -17.00 11.50
C LEU A 232 -2.75 -17.03 11.40
N GLY A 233 -2.03 -17.27 12.51
CA GLY A 233 -0.57 -17.31 12.59
C GLY A 233 0.10 -16.14 13.33
N ALA A 234 -0.65 -15.28 14.03
CA ALA A 234 -0.06 -14.12 14.71
C ALA A 234 0.67 -14.48 16.03
N ASP A 235 1.99 -14.30 16.09
CA ASP A 235 2.81 -14.53 17.29
C ASP A 235 2.37 -13.63 18.45
N HIS A 236 2.24 -12.33 18.15
CA HIS A 236 1.96 -11.29 19.13
C HIS A 236 0.86 -10.37 18.61
N VAL A 237 -0.16 -10.14 19.44
CA VAL A 237 -1.23 -9.17 19.18
C VAL A 237 -1.26 -8.22 20.38
N VAL A 238 -1.24 -6.92 20.12
CA VAL A 238 -1.21 -5.87 21.16
C VAL A 238 -2.15 -4.73 20.78
N THR A 239 -2.66 -3.97 21.74
CA THR A 239 -3.48 -2.80 21.45
C THR A 239 -2.65 -1.54 21.14
N GLU A 240 -3.31 -0.55 20.54
CA GLU A 240 -2.79 0.80 20.35
C GLU A 240 -2.44 1.48 21.70
N GLU A 241 -3.16 1.17 22.79
CA GLU A 241 -2.78 1.62 24.14
C GLU A 241 -1.54 0.87 24.67
N GLU A 242 -1.50 -0.46 24.56
CA GLU A 242 -0.38 -1.29 25.03
C GLU A 242 0.95 -0.93 24.35
N LEU A 243 0.93 -0.66 23.04
CA LEU A 243 2.10 -0.26 22.26
C LEU A 243 2.79 1.02 22.79
N ARG A 244 2.05 1.88 23.49
CA ARG A 244 2.51 3.17 24.04
C ARG A 244 3.12 3.03 25.43
N LYS A 245 2.85 1.93 26.13
CA LYS A 245 3.25 1.74 27.53
C LYS A 245 4.78 1.55 27.63
N PRO A 246 5.48 2.19 28.59
CA PRO A 246 6.93 2.04 28.77
C PRO A 246 7.40 0.57 28.86
N GLU A 247 6.55 -0.31 29.36
CA GLU A 247 6.70 -1.75 29.50
C GLU A 247 6.97 -2.44 28.15
N MET A 248 6.52 -1.87 27.03
CA MET A 248 6.81 -2.39 25.68
C MET A 248 8.32 -2.42 25.37
N LYS A 249 9.15 -1.66 26.09
CA LYS A 249 10.62 -1.78 26.03
C LYS A 249 11.15 -3.12 26.56
N ASN A 250 10.41 -3.80 27.44
CA ASN A 250 10.80 -5.11 27.97
C ASN A 250 10.47 -6.24 26.97
N PHE A 251 9.41 -6.10 26.18
CA PHE A 251 9.04 -7.04 25.12
C PHE A 251 10.21 -7.27 24.13
N PHE A 252 10.85 -6.18 23.70
CA PHE A 252 12.01 -6.19 22.80
C PHE A 252 13.33 -6.68 23.43
N LYS A 253 13.31 -7.23 24.64
CA LYS A 253 14.44 -8.01 25.19
C LYS A 253 14.43 -9.46 24.69
N ASN A 254 13.24 -9.99 24.40
CA ASN A 254 13.03 -11.40 24.02
C ASN A 254 12.60 -11.55 22.55
N VAL A 255 12.03 -10.50 21.97
CA VAL A 255 11.60 -10.43 20.56
C VAL A 255 12.54 -9.49 19.81
N PRO A 256 13.13 -9.90 18.66
CA PRO A 256 13.97 -9.02 17.86
C PRO A 256 13.23 -7.73 17.47
N GLN A 257 13.90 -6.58 17.50
CA GLN A 257 13.29 -5.33 17.03
C GLN A 257 12.97 -5.43 15.53
N PRO A 258 11.76 -5.05 15.10
CA PRO A 258 11.35 -5.17 13.72
C PRO A 258 12.19 -4.27 12.80
N ARG A 259 12.62 -4.84 11.66
CA ARG A 259 13.25 -4.05 10.58
C ARG A 259 12.23 -3.41 9.64
N LEU A 260 11.02 -3.97 9.61
CA LEU A 260 9.92 -3.52 8.77
C LEU A 260 8.70 -3.17 9.63
N ALA A 261 8.12 -1.99 9.38
CA ALA A 261 6.87 -1.52 9.99
C ALA A 261 5.83 -1.22 8.91
N LEU A 262 4.61 -1.73 9.06
CA LEU A 262 3.54 -1.56 8.07
C LEU A 262 2.41 -0.69 8.65
N ASN A 263 2.13 0.43 7.96
CA ASN A 263 1.23 1.47 8.44
C ASN A 263 0.04 1.71 7.49
N CYS A 264 -1.17 1.63 8.05
CA CYS A 264 -2.44 1.95 7.39
C CYS A 264 -3.27 3.01 8.16
N VAL A 265 -2.78 3.50 9.30
CA VAL A 265 -3.53 4.42 10.18
C VAL A 265 -3.10 5.87 9.99
N GLY A 266 -1.80 6.16 10.03
CA GLY A 266 -1.26 7.52 10.12
C GLY A 266 -1.28 8.09 11.55
N GLY A 267 -1.05 9.39 11.69
CA GLY A 267 -1.08 10.11 12.97
C GLY A 267 -0.18 9.49 14.06
N LYS A 268 -0.61 9.61 15.33
CA LYS A 268 0.12 9.10 16.50
C LYS A 268 0.43 7.59 16.40
N SER A 269 -0.46 6.77 15.83
CA SER A 269 -0.22 5.34 15.62
C SER A 269 1.05 5.08 14.79
N SER A 270 1.21 5.82 13.68
CA SER A 270 2.43 5.73 12.85
C SER A 270 3.69 6.17 13.59
N THR A 271 3.59 7.15 14.49
CA THR A 271 4.73 7.58 15.34
C THR A 271 5.12 6.49 16.35
N GLU A 272 4.16 5.74 16.91
CA GLU A 272 4.47 4.62 17.81
C GLU A 272 5.17 3.46 17.09
N LEU A 273 4.71 3.09 15.88
CA LEU A 273 5.40 2.09 15.05
C LEU A 273 6.88 2.46 14.81
N LEU A 274 7.16 3.73 14.51
CA LEU A 274 8.53 4.22 14.28
C LEU A 274 9.43 4.12 15.51
N ARG A 275 8.90 4.26 16.74
CA ARG A 275 9.70 4.11 17.97
C ARG A 275 10.28 2.70 18.11
N HIS A 276 9.54 1.69 17.67
CA HIS A 276 9.84 0.28 17.88
C HIS A 276 10.70 -0.36 16.77
N LEU A 277 10.88 0.31 15.63
CA LEU A 277 11.80 -0.13 14.57
C LEU A 277 13.25 -0.26 15.07
N ALA A 278 13.97 -1.25 14.55
CA ALA A 278 15.43 -1.35 14.67
C ALA A 278 16.14 -0.19 13.90
N PRO A 279 17.40 0.14 14.24
CA PRO A 279 18.22 1.04 13.43
C PRO A 279 18.33 0.55 11.97
N GLY A 280 18.29 1.48 11.02
CA GLY A 280 18.22 1.21 9.58
C GLY A 280 16.84 0.71 9.11
N GLY A 281 15.84 0.59 9.98
CA GLY A 281 14.53 0.03 9.66
C GLY A 281 13.67 0.89 8.72
N THR A 282 12.73 0.26 8.03
CA THR A 282 11.80 0.91 7.09
C THR A 282 10.36 0.88 7.61
N MET A 283 9.66 2.02 7.59
CA MET A 283 8.20 2.05 7.68
C MET A 283 7.57 2.27 6.30
N VAL A 284 6.73 1.33 5.89
CA VAL A 284 5.93 1.38 4.65
C VAL A 284 4.51 1.80 4.99
N THR A 285 4.04 2.90 4.38
CA THR A 285 2.67 3.39 4.52
C THR A 285 1.86 3.05 3.28
N TYR A 286 0.80 2.26 3.44
CA TYR A 286 -0.09 1.81 2.35
C TYR A 286 -1.54 2.30 2.47
N GLY A 287 -1.86 2.98 3.56
CA GLY A 287 -3.16 3.60 3.79
C GLY A 287 -3.13 4.62 4.92
N GLY A 288 -4.25 5.32 5.12
CA GLY A 288 -4.37 6.37 6.14
C GLY A 288 -5.79 6.46 6.68
N MET A 289 -6.27 5.40 7.34
CA MET A 289 -7.64 5.31 7.85
C MET A 289 -8.05 6.44 8.81
N ALA A 290 -7.10 7.04 9.54
CA ALA A 290 -7.39 8.19 10.41
C ALA A 290 -7.53 9.52 9.65
N LYS A 291 -7.21 9.54 8.34
CA LYS A 291 -7.05 10.75 7.51
C LYS A 291 -6.09 11.79 8.13
N GLN A 292 -5.14 11.32 8.95
CA GLN A 292 -4.08 12.12 9.58
C GLN A 292 -2.74 11.87 8.88
N PRO A 293 -1.86 12.88 8.75
CA PRO A 293 -0.53 12.70 8.17
C PRO A 293 0.32 11.72 9.00
N VAL A 294 1.32 11.11 8.38
CA VAL A 294 2.39 10.39 9.11
C VAL A 294 3.28 11.45 9.78
N VAL A 295 3.48 11.33 11.09
CA VAL A 295 4.27 12.30 11.87
C VAL A 295 5.53 11.63 12.41
N ALA A 296 6.67 12.00 11.82
CA ALA A 296 7.99 11.75 12.39
C ALA A 296 8.49 13.05 13.05
N SER A 297 8.87 12.98 14.33
CA SER A 297 9.34 14.14 15.09
C SER A 297 10.86 14.28 14.98
N VAL A 298 11.31 15.40 14.42
CA VAL A 298 12.72 15.81 14.32
C VAL A 298 12.85 17.28 14.71
N VAL A 299 13.55 17.55 15.81
CA VAL A 299 14.12 18.87 16.13
C VAL A 299 15.61 18.82 15.79
N SER A 300 16.06 19.83 15.05
CA SER A 300 17.48 20.07 14.78
C SER A 300 18.20 20.42 16.08
N TRP A 301 19.32 19.75 16.37
CA TRP A 301 20.10 19.99 17.59
C TRP A 301 20.98 21.24 17.47
N TRP A 302 20.37 22.39 17.19
CA TRP A 302 20.93 23.70 17.53
C TRP A 302 20.63 23.96 19.00
N GLY A 303 21.30 23.21 19.88
CA GLY A 303 21.18 23.42 21.31
C GLY A 303 21.78 24.78 21.70
N ASP A 304 21.18 25.43 22.70
CA ASP A 304 21.75 26.63 23.30
C ASP A 304 23.19 26.36 23.73
N MET A 305 24.16 27.06 23.14
CA MET A 305 25.48 27.14 23.73
C MET A 305 25.36 27.90 25.05
N PRO A 306 25.84 27.37 26.19
CA PRO A 306 25.88 28.11 27.44
C PRO A 306 26.80 29.33 27.26
N GLY A 307 26.19 30.51 27.08
CA GLY A 307 26.87 31.78 26.88
C GLY A 307 27.52 32.34 28.14
N ASP A 308 28.32 31.51 28.85
CA ASP A 308 29.03 31.88 30.07
C ASP A 308 30.29 31.01 30.28
N ARG A 309 31.32 31.29 29.47
CA ARG A 309 32.75 31.26 29.86
C ARG A 309 33.70 31.66 28.72
N LEU A 310 33.89 32.96 28.54
CA LEU A 310 35.18 33.53 28.12
C LEU A 310 35.35 34.88 28.82
N GLY A 311 36.45 35.02 29.58
CA GLY A 311 36.76 36.24 30.32
C GLY A 311 37.28 37.35 29.43
N HIS A 312 37.39 38.56 30.00
CA HIS A 312 37.84 39.76 29.31
C HIS A 312 39.15 39.57 28.51
N HIS A 313 39.11 39.92 27.22
CA HIS A 313 40.22 40.66 26.61
C HIS A 313 39.66 41.82 25.78
N THR A 314 40.12 43.03 26.08
CA THR A 314 39.80 44.24 25.33
C THR A 314 40.70 44.35 24.09
N GLY A 315 40.09 44.55 22.93
CA GLY A 315 40.83 44.74 21.67
C GLY A 315 39.90 45.24 20.58
N ALA A 316 40.02 46.52 20.22
CA ALA A 316 39.24 47.12 19.14
C ALA A 316 40.05 47.12 17.84
N ASN A 317 39.45 46.68 16.73
CA ASN A 317 39.58 47.43 15.49
C ASN A 317 38.44 47.17 14.48
N SER A 318 38.40 48.08 13.51
CA SER A 318 37.47 48.26 12.40
C SER A 318 37.33 47.06 11.42
N GLY A 319 36.14 46.94 10.80
CA GLY A 319 35.85 45.93 9.76
C GLY A 319 34.44 46.09 9.16
N SER A 320 34.36 46.68 7.97
CA SER A 320 33.15 47.05 7.21
C SER A 320 32.07 45.95 7.01
N ALA A 321 30.81 46.38 7.02
CA ALA A 321 29.64 45.75 6.38
C ALA A 321 29.03 46.77 5.36
N PRO A 322 27.93 46.51 4.62
CA PRO A 322 27.07 45.31 4.48
C PRO A 322 26.91 44.96 2.96
N PRO A 323 25.76 44.47 2.41
CA PRO A 323 24.62 43.67 2.91
C PRO A 323 24.58 42.31 2.14
N LEU A 324 23.50 41.56 1.84
CA LEU A 324 22.04 41.54 2.09
C LEU A 324 21.58 40.05 1.98
N GLY A 325 20.30 39.71 2.23
CA GLY A 325 19.70 38.45 1.74
C GLY A 325 18.85 37.63 2.73
N GLY A 326 18.12 38.26 3.65
CA GLY A 326 17.33 37.53 4.67
C GLY A 326 15.92 37.13 4.23
N ILE A 327 15.44 35.98 4.71
CA ILE A 327 14.01 35.63 4.78
C ILE A 327 13.50 36.00 6.17
N ARG A 328 12.42 36.78 6.25
CA ARG A 328 11.78 37.17 7.52
C ARG A 328 10.63 36.23 7.84
N THR A 329 10.56 35.76 9.09
CA THR A 329 9.31 35.26 9.71
C THR A 329 8.94 36.19 10.86
N SER A 330 7.78 36.83 10.78
CA SER A 330 7.33 37.83 11.76
C SER A 330 6.78 37.18 13.03
N SER A 331 7.40 37.44 14.17
CA SER A 331 6.87 37.12 15.50
C SER A 331 6.01 38.25 16.06
N SER A 332 4.72 38.02 16.26
CA SER A 332 3.84 38.96 16.98
C SER A 332 2.63 38.25 17.59
N ALA A 333 2.34 38.57 18.86
CA ALA A 333 1.24 38.11 19.73
C ALA A 333 1.58 36.97 20.72
N LEU A 334 1.97 37.36 21.94
CA LEU A 334 1.80 36.56 23.16
C LEU A 334 0.57 37.09 23.92
N SER A 335 -0.46 36.25 24.11
CA SER A 335 -1.56 36.54 25.04
C SER A 335 -2.21 35.27 25.61
N SER A 336 -1.78 34.92 26.83
CA SER A 336 -2.59 34.33 27.90
C SER A 336 -3.79 33.42 27.53
N TRP A 337 -3.58 32.10 27.60
CA TRP A 337 -4.63 31.12 27.87
C TRP A 337 -4.21 30.22 29.06
N PRO A 338 -5.15 29.79 29.93
CA PRO A 338 -4.81 29.09 31.17
C PRO A 338 -4.39 27.64 30.95
N TRP A 339 -3.48 27.16 31.80
CA TRP A 339 -2.96 25.80 31.76
C TRP A 339 -4.01 24.78 32.24
N SER A 340 -4.41 23.87 31.37
CA SER A 340 -5.09 22.62 31.75
C SER A 340 -4.06 21.48 31.74
N PRO A 341 -3.88 20.71 32.83
CA PRO A 341 -2.86 19.67 32.94
C PRO A 341 -3.25 18.38 32.20
N SER A 342 -3.47 18.48 30.89
CA SER A 342 -3.47 17.32 30.00
C SER A 342 -2.06 16.75 29.93
N MET A 343 -1.87 15.54 30.47
CA MET A 343 -0.55 14.91 30.61
C MET A 343 -0.03 14.40 29.26
N TYR A 344 0.44 15.31 28.41
CA TYR A 344 1.01 15.01 27.10
C TYR A 344 2.33 14.23 27.24
N PHE A 345 2.26 12.90 27.11
CA PHE A 345 3.42 12.03 26.90
C PHE A 345 4.08 12.33 25.55
N LEU A 346 4.89 13.39 25.52
CA LEU A 346 5.73 13.78 24.40
C LEU A 346 6.81 12.73 24.15
N CYS A 347 7.16 12.51 22.88
CA CYS A 347 8.18 11.55 22.49
C CYS A 347 9.57 12.02 22.95
N PRO A 348 10.34 11.23 23.71
CA PRO A 348 11.77 11.47 23.87
C PRO A 348 12.46 11.27 22.51
N GLN A 349 12.72 12.39 21.81
CA GLN A 349 13.17 12.39 20.42
C GLN A 349 14.52 11.69 20.21
N SER A 350 15.36 11.62 21.24
CA SER A 350 16.64 10.89 21.24
C SER A 350 16.52 9.43 20.76
N LEU A 351 15.34 8.82 20.86
CA LEU A 351 15.06 7.48 20.33
C LEU A 351 15.07 7.36 18.80
N LEU A 352 14.99 8.47 18.05
CA LEU A 352 14.96 8.49 16.59
C LEU A 352 16.27 9.01 15.96
N ILE A 353 16.99 9.89 16.66
CA ILE A 353 18.19 10.60 16.14
C ILE A 353 19.27 9.63 15.62
N PHE A 354 19.42 8.47 16.25
CA PHE A 354 20.46 7.48 15.92
C PHE A 354 19.93 6.25 15.14
N LYS A 355 18.70 6.29 14.62
CA LYS A 355 18.05 5.11 14.02
C LYS A 355 18.04 5.04 12.49
N ASP A 356 18.43 6.07 11.75
CA ASP A 356 18.46 6.08 10.27
C ASP A 356 17.23 5.41 9.61
N LEU A 357 16.03 5.91 9.97
CA LEU A 357 14.77 5.27 9.59
C LEU A 357 14.30 5.70 8.21
N LYS A 358 13.94 4.73 7.37
CA LYS A 358 13.42 4.97 6.02
C LYS A 358 11.89 5.08 6.06
N LEU A 359 11.34 6.15 5.50
CA LEU A 359 9.90 6.32 5.28
C LEU A 359 9.56 6.05 3.81
N ARG A 360 8.62 5.15 3.54
CA ARG A 360 8.21 4.78 2.18
C ARG A 360 6.68 4.77 2.06
N GLY A 361 6.17 5.13 0.89
CA GLY A 361 4.79 4.86 0.49
C GLY A 361 4.72 3.61 -0.39
N PHE A 362 3.66 2.81 -0.27
CA PHE A 362 3.35 1.71 -1.18
C PHE A 362 1.88 1.72 -1.56
N TRP A 363 1.57 1.74 -2.86
CA TRP A 363 0.20 1.66 -3.37
C TRP A 363 0.14 0.57 -4.42
N MET A 364 -0.65 -0.49 -4.18
CA MET A 364 -0.74 -1.63 -5.10
C MET A 364 -1.07 -1.18 -6.52
N SER A 365 -2.05 -0.28 -6.71
CA SER A 365 -2.44 0.27 -8.02
C SER A 365 -1.31 0.95 -8.79
N GLN A 366 -0.32 1.53 -8.11
CA GLN A 366 0.86 2.11 -8.75
C GLN A 366 1.88 1.00 -9.09
N TRP A 367 2.10 0.04 -8.19
CA TRP A 367 2.93 -1.13 -8.46
C TRP A 367 2.40 -1.95 -9.65
N LYS A 368 1.07 -2.16 -9.75
CA LYS A 368 0.39 -2.82 -10.88
C LYS A 368 0.77 -2.15 -12.19
N LYS A 369 0.64 -0.82 -12.25
CA LYS A 369 0.92 0.02 -13.41
C LYS A 369 2.38 -0.02 -13.85
N ASP A 370 3.32 -0.02 -12.90
CA ASP A 370 4.76 -0.03 -13.18
C ASP A 370 5.26 -1.41 -13.65
N HIS A 371 4.61 -2.51 -13.23
CA HIS A 371 4.96 -3.89 -13.59
C HIS A 371 3.97 -4.52 -14.61
N ASN A 372 3.03 -3.76 -15.16
CA ASN A 372 2.03 -4.24 -16.10
C ASN A 372 2.54 -5.01 -17.33
N PRO A 373 3.72 -4.71 -17.94
CA PRO A 373 4.21 -5.52 -19.06
C PRO A 373 4.74 -6.90 -18.66
N ASP A 374 4.86 -7.22 -17.36
CA ASP A 374 5.36 -8.51 -16.87
C ASP A 374 4.23 -9.35 -16.24
N MET A 375 3.41 -9.94 -17.11
CA MET A 375 2.38 -10.91 -16.71
C MET A 375 2.96 -12.21 -16.10
N GLY A 376 4.26 -12.48 -16.30
CA GLY A 376 4.94 -13.65 -15.74
C GLY A 376 5.17 -13.50 -14.24
N LEU A 377 5.75 -12.38 -13.82
CA LEU A 377 5.95 -12.02 -12.41
C LEU A 377 4.61 -11.95 -11.64
N TRP A 378 3.57 -11.43 -12.29
CA TRP A 378 2.19 -11.45 -11.79
C TRP A 378 1.65 -12.86 -11.53
N SER A 379 1.82 -13.76 -12.50
CA SER A 379 1.35 -15.15 -12.40
C SER A 379 2.09 -15.90 -11.30
N LEU A 380 3.42 -15.74 -11.22
CA LEU A 380 4.26 -16.33 -10.18
C LEU A 380 3.84 -15.86 -8.78
N MET A 381 3.65 -14.55 -8.58
CA MET A 381 3.14 -13.98 -7.33
C MET A 381 1.81 -14.61 -6.90
N ILE A 382 0.87 -14.81 -7.84
CA ILE A 382 -0.44 -15.40 -7.55
C ILE A 382 -0.30 -16.87 -7.13
N CYS A 383 0.54 -17.66 -7.81
CA CYS A 383 0.82 -19.04 -7.42
C CYS A 383 1.48 -19.15 -6.04
N GLU A 384 2.48 -18.32 -5.73
CA GLU A 384 3.13 -18.32 -4.42
C GLU A 384 2.16 -17.94 -3.30
N MET A 385 1.32 -16.92 -3.50
CA MET A 385 0.26 -16.57 -2.55
C MET A 385 -0.77 -17.69 -2.38
N GLN A 386 -1.11 -18.42 -3.45
CA GLN A 386 -2.04 -19.56 -3.37
C GLN A 386 -1.49 -20.66 -2.45
N MET A 387 -0.20 -21.02 -2.60
CA MET A 387 0.47 -21.96 -1.70
C MET A 387 0.43 -21.49 -0.23
N MET A 388 0.73 -20.20 0.01
CA MET A 388 0.82 -19.64 1.37
C MET A 388 -0.55 -19.49 2.07
N LEU A 389 -1.63 -19.22 1.32
CA LEU A 389 -2.93 -18.83 1.87
C LEU A 389 -4.02 -19.90 1.78
N PHE A 390 -3.93 -20.88 0.87
CA PHE A 390 -5.03 -21.80 0.57
C PHE A 390 -4.63 -23.28 0.55
N MET A 391 -3.40 -23.63 0.93
CA MET A 391 -2.87 -25.01 0.90
C MET A 391 -2.23 -25.46 2.23
N ASN A 392 -2.58 -24.80 3.34
CA ASN A 392 -2.20 -25.14 4.72
C ASN A 392 -3.44 -25.55 5.52
#